data_AF-A0A6A6Z670-F1
#
_entry.id   AF-A0A6A6Z670-F1
#
_cell.length_a   1.000
_cell.length_b   1.000
_cell.length_c   1.000
_cell.angle_alpha   90.00
_cell.angle_beta   90.00
_cell.angle_gamma   90.00
#
_symmetry.space_group_name_H-M   'P 1'
#
loop_
_entity.id
_entity.type
_entity.pdbx_description
1 polymer ?
#
loop_
_entity_poly.entity_id
_entity_poly.type
_entity_poly.pdbx_seq_one_letter_code
_entity_poly.pdbx_strand_id
1 'polypeptide(L)'
;MRTILLLSSLLALFTSTVYGTALTYKLGANEKSCFFSYVEQKGAKVAFYFAVQSGGSFDVDYSVVGPNEKVILDGTKERQGDFVFTANDVGEYRFCFNNEMSTFAEKMVDFEIAVENEARAQLPSKQGTSPEQTSVLEESILKLSAQLSTINRNQKYFRTRENRNFSTVRSTERRIFNFSIIEGVMMVTMAGLQVFVVRFFFQGARKGYV
;
A
#
# COMPACT_ATOMS: atom_id res chain seq x y z
N MET A 1 -28.54 -26.22 -15.70
CA MET A 1 -28.14 -24.85 -16.13
C MET A 1 -28.08 -23.85 -14.98
N ARG A 2 -29.14 -23.66 -14.17
CA ARG A 2 -29.13 -22.69 -13.04
C ARG A 2 -28.03 -22.93 -11.99
N THR A 3 -27.75 -24.18 -11.64
CA THR A 3 -26.71 -24.52 -10.66
C THR A 3 -25.29 -24.26 -11.16
N ILE A 4 -25.05 -24.45 -12.46
CA ILE A 4 -23.75 -24.17 -13.10
C ILE A 4 -23.51 -22.66 -13.16
N LEU A 5 -24.55 -21.87 -13.45
CA LEU A 5 -24.49 -20.40 -13.42
C LEU A 5 -24.25 -19.84 -12.01
N LEU A 6 -24.82 -20.48 -10.98
CA LEU A 6 -24.57 -20.10 -9.58
C LEU A 6 -23.14 -20.45 -9.15
N LEU A 7 -22.62 -21.61 -9.57
CA LEU A 7 -21.26 -22.03 -9.28
C LEU A 7 -20.23 -21.15 -10.00
N SER A 8 -20.48 -20.76 -11.25
CA SER A 8 -19.60 -19.86 -12.01
C SER A 8 -19.62 -18.43 -11.45
N SER A 9 -20.77 -17.96 -10.97
CA SER A 9 -20.89 -16.68 -10.27
C SER A 9 -20.12 -16.68 -8.94
N LEU A 10 -20.22 -17.77 -8.17
CA LEU A 10 -19.48 -17.94 -6.92
C LEU A 10 -17.96 -18.02 -7.15
N LEU A 11 -17.53 -18.68 -8.23
CA LEU A 11 -16.12 -18.78 -8.61
C LEU A 11 -15.56 -17.43 -9.10
N ALA A 12 -16.36 -16.62 -9.82
CA ALA A 12 -15.98 -15.28 -10.25
C ALA A 12 -15.76 -14.31 -9.06
N LEU A 13 -16.54 -14.47 -7.98
CA LEU A 13 -16.37 -13.72 -6.72
C LEU A 13 -15.06 -14.03 -6.00
N PHE A 14 -14.47 -15.23 -6.20
CA PHE A 14 -13.16 -15.58 -5.64
C PHE A 14 -11.97 -15.05 -6.47
N THR A 15 -12.19 -14.58 -7.71
CA THR A 15 -11.11 -14.20 -8.64
C THR A 15 -10.80 -12.70 -8.70
N SER A 16 -11.51 -11.85 -7.97
CA SER A 16 -11.28 -10.39 -7.98
C SER A 16 -10.13 -9.96 -7.08
N THR A 17 -8.92 -10.45 -7.34
CA THR A 17 -7.69 -9.84 -6.81
C THR A 17 -7.23 -8.76 -7.77
N VAL A 18 -7.65 -7.51 -7.50
CA VAL A 18 -7.09 -6.35 -8.20
C VAL A 18 -5.73 -6.06 -7.58
N TYR A 19 -4.66 -6.49 -8.24
CA TYR A 19 -3.30 -6.08 -7.94
C TYR A 19 -3.12 -4.63 -8.38
N GLY A 20 -3.16 -3.70 -7.43
CA GLY A 20 -2.60 -2.37 -7.64
C GLY A 20 -1.09 -2.46 -7.47
N THR A 21 -0.33 -2.15 -8.51
CA THR A 21 1.13 -2.08 -8.44
C THR A 21 1.53 -0.75 -7.79
N ALA A 22 1.53 -0.69 -6.46
CA ALA A 22 2.39 0.26 -5.77
C ALA A 22 3.77 -0.39 -5.67
N LEU A 23 4.83 0.35 -6.04
CA LEU A 23 6.20 -0.14 -5.93
C LEU A 23 6.59 -0.10 -4.46
N THR A 24 6.30 -1.20 -3.76
CA THR A 24 6.79 -1.40 -2.40
C THR A 24 8.14 -2.10 -2.46
N TYR A 25 9.17 -1.42 -1.99
CA TYR A 25 10.53 -1.94 -1.95
C TYR A 25 10.94 -2.26 -0.52
N LYS A 26 11.63 -3.38 -0.37
CA LYS A 26 12.22 -3.84 0.87
C LYS A 26 13.66 -3.35 0.94
N LEU A 27 13.88 -2.31 1.74
CA LEU A 27 15.20 -1.69 1.97
C LEU A 27 15.90 -2.38 3.14
N GLY A 28 17.03 -3.03 2.86
CA GLY A 28 17.84 -3.73 3.85
C GLY A 28 18.45 -2.81 4.91
N ALA A 29 19.00 -3.42 5.96
CA ALA A 29 19.82 -2.72 6.95
C ALA A 29 21.15 -2.30 6.31
N ASN A 30 21.60 -1.07 6.56
CA ASN A 30 22.79 -0.49 5.94
C ASN A 30 22.78 -0.48 4.40
N GLU A 31 21.60 -0.46 3.80
CA GLU A 31 21.45 -0.44 2.35
C GLU A 31 21.01 0.94 1.85
N LYS A 32 21.55 1.33 0.70
CA LYS A 32 21.10 2.46 -0.09
C LYS A 32 20.65 1.97 -1.45
N SER A 33 19.38 2.20 -1.77
CA SER A 33 18.78 1.74 -3.02
C SER A 33 18.26 2.92 -3.82
N CYS A 34 18.58 2.93 -5.12
CA CYS A 34 18.28 4.04 -6.03
C CYS A 34 17.43 3.57 -7.21
N PHE A 35 16.45 4.39 -7.56
CA PHE A 35 15.52 4.20 -8.66
C PHE A 35 15.67 5.35 -9.65
N PHE A 36 15.44 5.06 -10.92
CA PHE A 36 15.73 6.00 -12.00
C PHE A 36 14.46 6.21 -12.84
N SER A 37 14.22 7.46 -13.24
CA SER A 37 13.13 7.82 -14.14
C SER A 37 13.62 8.82 -15.16
N TYR A 38 13.31 8.56 -16.43
CA TYR A 38 13.74 9.42 -17.53
C TYR A 38 12.68 10.47 -17.85
N VAL A 39 13.11 11.72 -17.94
CA VAL A 39 12.27 12.85 -18.35
C VAL A 39 12.63 13.26 -19.77
N GLU A 40 11.64 13.19 -20.67
CA GLU A 40 11.83 13.49 -22.09
C GLU A 40 11.77 14.99 -22.43
N GLN A 41 10.97 15.76 -21.67
CA GLN A 41 10.70 17.17 -21.96
C GLN A 41 11.12 18.08 -20.81
N LYS A 42 11.77 19.20 -21.17
CA LYS A 42 12.07 20.27 -20.24
C LYS A 42 10.77 20.93 -19.74
N GLY A 43 10.67 21.13 -18.44
CA GLY A 43 9.48 21.71 -17.80
C GLY A 43 8.41 20.68 -17.41
N ALA A 44 8.64 19.38 -17.65
CA ALA A 44 7.73 18.33 -17.19
C ALA A 44 7.63 18.33 -15.66
N LYS A 45 6.43 18.05 -15.13
CA LYS A 45 6.24 17.90 -13.69
C LYS A 45 6.49 16.45 -13.30
N VAL A 46 7.29 16.27 -12.26
CA VAL A 46 7.60 14.97 -11.68
C VAL A 46 7.00 14.93 -10.29
N ALA A 47 6.07 14.02 -10.08
CA ALA A 47 5.48 13.72 -8.79
C ALA A 47 6.22 12.55 -8.16
N PHE A 48 6.69 12.76 -6.93
CA PHE A 48 7.40 11.78 -6.12
C PHE A 48 6.69 11.63 -4.78
N TYR A 49 6.14 10.45 -4.56
CA TYR A 49 5.48 10.08 -3.32
C TYR A 49 6.24 8.93 -2.67
N PHE A 50 6.40 8.97 -1.35
CA PHE A 50 6.84 7.81 -0.59
C PHE A 50 6.21 7.77 0.80
N ALA A 51 6.09 6.56 1.35
CA ALA A 51 5.69 6.33 2.73
C ALA A 51 6.37 5.06 3.28
N VAL A 52 6.94 5.17 4.47
CA VAL A 52 7.49 4.01 5.19
C VAL A 52 6.33 3.24 5.81
N GLN A 53 6.18 1.98 5.43
CA GLN A 53 5.09 1.10 5.86
C GLN A 53 5.46 0.32 7.13
N SER A 54 6.72 -0.10 7.25
CA SER A 54 7.21 -0.85 8.41
C SER A 54 8.73 -0.75 8.57
N GLY A 55 9.22 -1.06 9.78
CA GLY A 55 10.65 -1.12 10.11
C GLY A 55 11.12 0.01 11.03
N GLY A 56 11.84 -0.33 12.10
CA GLY A 56 12.47 0.62 13.03
C GLY A 56 11.54 1.74 13.54
N SER A 57 11.99 3.00 13.41
CA SER A 57 11.24 4.22 13.77
C SER A 57 10.36 4.77 12.64
N PHE A 58 10.12 3.97 11.59
CA PHE A 58 9.34 4.34 10.41
C PHE A 58 9.89 5.55 9.65
N ASP A 59 11.19 5.80 9.72
CA ASP A 59 11.88 6.92 9.08
C ASP A 59 12.81 6.42 7.95
N VAL A 60 13.13 7.26 6.97
CA VAL A 60 14.15 6.95 5.95
C VAL A 60 14.77 8.24 5.46
N ASP A 61 16.04 8.19 5.08
CA ASP A 61 16.70 9.30 4.41
C ASP A 61 16.46 9.16 2.91
N TYR A 62 16.09 10.24 2.22
CA TYR A 62 15.87 10.22 0.78
C TYR A 62 16.65 11.34 0.09
N SER A 63 16.99 11.10 -1.17
CA SER A 63 17.62 12.11 -2.03
C SER A 63 17.15 11.96 -3.47
N VAL A 64 16.82 13.08 -4.10
CA VAL A 64 16.45 13.19 -5.50
C VAL A 64 17.52 14.03 -6.20
N VAL A 65 18.18 13.43 -7.18
CA VAL A 65 19.29 14.02 -7.91
C VAL A 65 18.92 14.07 -9.40
N GLY A 66 19.08 15.24 -10.01
CA GLY A 66 18.85 15.43 -11.44
C GLY A 66 20.01 14.91 -12.31
N PRO A 67 19.85 14.99 -13.65
CA PRO A 67 20.83 14.47 -14.61
C PRO A 67 22.20 15.15 -14.54
N ASN A 68 22.27 16.38 -14.02
CA ASN A 68 23.51 17.15 -13.85
C ASN A 68 24.16 16.95 -12.46
N GLU A 69 23.85 15.84 -11.78
CA GLU A 69 24.21 15.58 -10.37
C GLU A 69 23.75 16.64 -9.36
N LYS A 70 22.85 17.55 -9.79
CA LYS A 70 22.27 18.56 -8.92
C LYS A 70 21.25 17.92 -7.99
N VAL A 71 21.47 18.08 -6.68
CA VAL A 71 20.48 17.70 -5.66
C VAL A 71 19.27 18.63 -5.77
N ILE A 72 18.09 18.04 -5.91
CA ILE A 72 16.82 18.75 -6.09
C ILE A 72 16.05 18.76 -4.78
N LEU A 73 15.98 17.59 -4.15
CA LEU A 73 15.31 17.37 -2.87
C LEU A 73 16.15 16.39 -2.06
N ASP A 74 16.27 16.66 -0.78
CA ASP A 74 16.86 15.77 0.19
C ASP A 74 16.12 15.92 1.52
N GLY A 75 16.09 14.83 2.28
CA GLY A 75 15.44 14.82 3.59
C GLY A 75 16.00 13.70 4.44
N THR A 76 16.14 13.99 5.73
CA THR A 76 16.66 13.06 6.73
C THR A 76 15.59 12.68 7.74
N LYS A 77 15.50 11.39 8.07
CA LYS A 77 14.56 10.82 9.04
C LYS A 77 13.09 11.12 8.72
N GLU A 78 12.73 11.06 7.45
CA GLU A 78 11.37 11.37 7.00
C GLU A 78 10.50 10.11 6.96
N ARG A 79 9.25 10.20 7.41
CA ARG A 79 8.33 9.06 7.45
C ARG A 79 7.52 8.89 6.18
N GLN A 80 7.20 10.01 5.53
CA GLN A 80 6.42 10.09 4.31
C GLN A 80 6.69 11.43 3.63
N GLY A 81 6.48 11.50 2.32
CA GLY A 81 6.58 12.73 1.54
C GLY A 81 5.75 12.66 0.28
N ASP A 82 5.15 13.78 -0.12
CA ASP A 82 4.48 13.98 -1.41
C ASP A 82 5.05 15.27 -2.00
N PHE A 83 5.92 15.12 -3.00
CA PHE A 83 6.63 16.23 -3.63
C PHE A 83 6.31 16.29 -5.11
N VAL A 84 6.06 17.50 -5.61
CA VAL A 84 5.94 17.74 -7.04
C VAL A 84 6.95 18.82 -7.41
N PHE A 85 7.87 18.48 -8.31
CA PHE A 85 8.88 19.42 -8.80
C PHE A 85 8.89 19.47 -10.33
N THR A 86 9.41 20.56 -10.87
CA THR A 86 9.55 20.75 -12.32
C THR A 86 10.94 20.32 -12.76
N ALA A 87 11.00 19.41 -13.73
CA ALA A 87 12.24 18.95 -14.34
C ALA A 87 12.81 20.03 -15.28
N ASN A 88 13.86 20.73 -14.82
CA ASN A 88 14.48 21.82 -15.59
C ASN A 88 15.38 21.34 -16.74
N ASP A 89 15.85 20.09 -16.67
CA ASP A 89 16.78 19.50 -17.62
C ASP A 89 16.22 18.16 -18.10
N VAL A 90 16.43 17.86 -19.37
CA VAL A 90 16.05 16.57 -19.97
C VAL A 90 17.10 15.53 -19.57
N GLY A 91 16.67 14.36 -19.13
CA GLY A 91 17.57 13.28 -18.74
C GLY A 91 17.03 12.40 -17.64
N GLU A 92 17.92 11.59 -17.07
CA GLU A 92 17.60 10.63 -16.01
C GLU A 92 17.66 11.30 -14.63
N TYR A 93 16.59 11.13 -13.86
CA TYR A 93 16.48 11.56 -12.47
C TYR A 93 16.62 10.34 -11.56
N ARG A 94 17.44 10.49 -10.51
CA ARG A 94 17.76 9.43 -9.55
C ARG A 94 17.09 9.71 -8.20
N PHE A 95 16.30 8.75 -7.73
CA PHE A 95 15.58 8.76 -6.46
C PHE A 95 16.19 7.69 -5.55
N CYS A 96 16.91 8.08 -4.50
CA CYS A 96 17.55 7.13 -3.59
C CYS A 96 16.92 7.18 -2.21
N PHE A 97 16.78 6.00 -1.61
CA PHE A 97 16.46 5.80 -0.20
C PHE A 97 17.67 5.21 0.51
N ASN A 98 18.02 5.76 1.67
CA ASN A 98 19.16 5.35 2.47
C ASN A 98 18.71 4.87 3.86
N ASN A 99 19.15 3.67 4.24
CA ASN A 99 18.94 3.06 5.54
C ASN A 99 20.25 2.68 6.25
N GLU A 100 21.34 3.42 6.01
CA GLU A 100 22.62 3.34 6.73
C GLU A 100 22.50 3.57 8.24
N MET A 101 21.41 4.18 8.71
CA MET A 101 21.19 4.38 10.15
C MET A 101 20.72 3.12 10.87
N SER A 102 20.03 2.20 10.19
CA SER A 102 19.47 1.01 10.84
C SER A 102 20.44 -0.15 10.76
N THR A 103 21.01 -0.53 11.89
CA THR A 103 22.01 -1.60 11.98
C THR A 103 21.41 -3.00 11.88
N PHE A 104 20.11 -3.16 12.14
CA PHE A 104 19.46 -4.48 12.23
C PHE A 104 18.05 -4.52 11.62
N ALA A 105 17.35 -3.39 11.51
CA ALA A 105 15.97 -3.36 11.03
C ALA A 105 15.90 -3.05 9.54
N GLU A 106 15.30 -3.97 8.78
CA GLU A 106 14.83 -3.72 7.42
C GLU A 106 13.61 -2.78 7.43
N LYS A 107 13.45 -2.00 6.36
CA LYS A 107 12.36 -1.05 6.18
C LYS A 107 11.60 -1.34 4.89
N MET A 108 10.28 -1.25 4.94
CA MET A 108 9.42 -1.37 3.76
C MET A 108 8.98 0.03 3.33
N VAL A 109 9.43 0.47 2.16
CA VAL A 109 9.12 1.79 1.61
C VAL A 109 8.21 1.60 0.41
N ASP A 110 7.03 2.20 0.48
CA ASP A 110 6.12 2.29 -0.66
C ASP A 110 6.35 3.61 -1.36
N PHE A 111 6.62 3.60 -2.66
CA PHE A 111 6.87 4.83 -3.41
C PHE A 111 6.26 4.81 -4.81
N GLU A 112 6.06 6.01 -5.34
CA GLU A 112 5.55 6.26 -6.67
C GLU A 112 6.31 7.43 -7.29
N ILE A 113 6.75 7.23 -8.53
CA ILE A 113 7.37 8.25 -9.36
C ILE A 113 6.52 8.36 -10.62
N ALA A 114 5.86 9.50 -10.79
CA ALA A 114 5.05 9.79 -11.96
C ALA A 114 5.63 11.01 -12.68
N VAL A 115 6.08 10.81 -13.92
CA VAL A 115 6.45 11.89 -14.82
C VAL A 115 5.20 12.24 -15.63
N GLU A 116 4.73 13.47 -15.52
CA GLU A 116 3.60 13.99 -16.30
C GLU A 116 4.06 14.14 -17.76
N ASN A 117 4.09 13.02 -18.50
CA ASN A 117 4.39 12.92 -19.93
C ASN A 117 3.13 13.01 -20.79
N GLU A 118 1.97 13.27 -20.19
CA GLU A 118 0.74 13.45 -20.95
C GLU A 118 0.86 14.72 -21.77
N ALA A 119 1.22 14.55 -23.05
CA ALA A 119 0.90 15.53 -24.06
C ALA A 119 -0.58 15.85 -23.88
N ARG A 120 -0.89 17.04 -23.32
CA ARG A 120 -2.26 17.56 -23.28
C ARG A 120 -2.82 17.32 -24.66
N ALA A 121 -3.83 16.46 -24.76
CA ALA A 121 -4.45 16.14 -26.02
C ALA A 121 -4.86 17.46 -26.65
N GLN A 122 -4.11 17.91 -27.65
CA GLN A 122 -4.44 19.13 -28.37
C GLN A 122 -5.70 18.78 -29.14
N LEU A 123 -6.83 19.25 -28.65
CA LEU A 123 -8.11 19.12 -29.33
C LEU A 123 -7.91 19.72 -30.73
N PRO A 124 -8.17 18.97 -31.81
CA PRO A 124 -8.06 19.52 -33.15
C PRO A 124 -9.04 20.67 -33.28
N SER A 125 -8.51 21.90 -33.28
CA SER A 125 -9.30 23.10 -33.54
C SER A 125 -9.82 23.00 -34.98
N LYS A 126 -11.11 22.66 -35.12
CA LYS A 126 -11.78 22.73 -36.41
C LYS A 126 -11.76 24.20 -36.85
N GLN A 127 -11.07 24.49 -37.94
CA GLN A 127 -11.14 25.79 -38.62
C GLN A 127 -12.61 26.07 -38.97
N GLY A 128 -13.24 27.03 -38.29
CA GLY A 128 -14.56 27.55 -38.65
C GLY A 128 -15.60 27.75 -37.54
N THR A 129 -15.33 27.42 -36.27
CA THR A 129 -16.26 27.73 -35.15
C THR A 129 -15.79 28.94 -34.35
N SER A 130 -16.72 29.83 -33.98
CA SER A 130 -16.44 31.03 -33.17
C SER A 130 -15.65 30.67 -31.89
N PRO A 131 -14.51 31.32 -31.61
CA PRO A 131 -13.59 30.96 -30.53
C PRO A 131 -14.21 31.01 -29.13
N GLU A 132 -15.33 31.71 -28.97
CA GLU A 132 -15.99 31.92 -27.68
C GLU A 132 -16.75 30.66 -27.21
N GLN A 133 -17.42 29.94 -28.12
CA GLN A 133 -18.21 28.74 -27.78
C GLN A 133 -17.33 27.50 -27.51
N THR A 134 -16.16 27.41 -28.15
CA THR A 134 -15.21 26.32 -27.92
C THR A 134 -14.46 26.47 -26.60
N SER A 135 -14.21 27.71 -26.15
CA SER A 135 -13.47 27.99 -24.90
C SER A 135 -14.20 27.53 -23.64
N VAL A 136 -15.52 27.73 -23.56
CA VAL A 136 -16.36 27.33 -22.41
C VAL A 136 -16.42 25.82 -22.26
N LEU A 137 -16.46 25.10 -23.40
CA LEU A 137 -16.44 23.64 -23.40
C LEU A 137 -15.06 23.09 -23.00
N GLU A 138 -13.98 23.70 -23.50
CA GLU A 138 -12.61 23.34 -23.15
C GLU A 138 -12.34 23.56 -21.65
N GLU A 139 -12.76 24.70 -21.09
CA GLU A 139 -12.64 24.97 -19.65
C GLU A 139 -13.42 23.95 -18.80
N SER A 140 -14.62 23.58 -19.24
CA SER A 140 -15.43 22.56 -18.56
C SER A 140 -14.77 21.18 -18.58
N ILE A 141 -14.18 20.77 -19.72
CA ILE A 141 -13.43 19.51 -19.85
C ILE A 141 -12.19 19.52 -18.97
N LEU A 142 -11.44 20.62 -18.94
CA LEU A 142 -10.26 20.77 -18.08
C LEU A 142 -10.64 20.70 -16.60
N LYS A 143 -11.74 21.32 -16.20
CA LYS A 143 -12.26 21.26 -14.84
C LYS A 143 -12.69 19.85 -14.44
N LEU A 144 -13.37 19.12 -15.32
CA LEU A 144 -13.74 17.72 -15.09
C LEU A 144 -12.52 16.81 -14.99
N SER A 145 -11.52 17.00 -15.84
CA SER A 145 -10.25 16.25 -15.79
C SER A 145 -9.53 16.47 -14.46
N ALA A 146 -9.43 17.73 -14.00
CA ALA A 146 -8.83 18.07 -12.71
C ALA A 146 -9.61 17.45 -11.53
N GLN A 147 -10.95 17.46 -11.59
CA GLN A 147 -11.79 16.82 -10.57
C GLN A 147 -11.62 15.29 -10.56
N LEU A 148 -11.55 14.64 -11.73
CA LEU A 148 -11.31 13.20 -11.84
C LEU A 148 -9.93 12.81 -11.32
N SER A 149 -8.90 13.59 -11.63
CA SER A 149 -7.54 13.40 -11.10
C SER A 149 -7.53 13.48 -9.56
N THR A 150 -8.25 14.46 -9.00
CA THR A 150 -8.41 14.60 -7.54
C THR A 150 -9.12 13.39 -6.93
N ILE A 151 -10.18 12.89 -7.57
CA ILE A 151 -10.91 11.70 -7.11
C ILE A 151 -10.00 10.47 -7.16
N ASN A 152 -9.24 10.29 -8.23
CA ASN A 152 -8.31 9.16 -8.38
C ASN A 152 -7.24 9.18 -7.28
N ARG A 153 -6.65 10.35 -7.01
CA ARG A 153 -5.70 10.54 -5.92
C ARG A 153 -6.31 10.23 -4.55
N ASN A 154 -7.55 10.68 -4.31
CA ASN A 154 -8.28 10.37 -3.09
C ASN A 154 -8.57 8.87 -2.94
N GLN A 155 -8.98 8.19 -4.02
CA GLN A 155 -9.20 6.74 -4.01
C GLN A 155 -7.91 6.00 -3.65
N LYS A 156 -6.76 6.40 -4.22
CA LYS A 156 -5.46 5.83 -3.89
C LYS A 156 -5.11 6.02 -2.42
N TYR A 157 -5.31 7.23 -1.88
CA TYR A 157 -5.12 7.51 -0.45
C TYR A 157 -6.02 6.65 0.45
N PHE A 158 -7.31 6.55 0.13
CA PHE A 158 -8.24 5.73 0.91
C PHE A 158 -7.88 4.25 0.86
N ARG A 159 -7.41 3.75 -0.29
CA ARG A 159 -6.96 2.35 -0.45
C ARG A 159 -5.73 2.05 0.41
N THR A 160 -4.75 2.95 0.45
CA THR A 160 -3.59 2.82 1.34
C THR A 160 -3.99 2.84 2.81
N ARG A 161 -4.91 3.74 3.18
CA ARG A 161 -5.43 3.84 4.57
C ARG A 161 -6.21 2.59 4.97
N GLU A 162 -7.03 2.06 4.08
CA GLU A 162 -7.77 0.81 4.27
C GLU A 162 -6.81 -0.36 4.47
N ASN A 163 -5.77 -0.49 3.63
CA ASN A 163 -4.79 -1.57 3.75
C ASN A 163 -4.08 -1.57 5.11
N ARG A 164 -3.73 -0.38 5.63
CA ARG A 164 -3.17 -0.21 6.98
C ARG A 164 -4.15 -0.57 8.10
N ASN A 165 -5.40 -0.15 7.98
CA ASN A 165 -6.43 -0.51 8.96
C ASN A 165 -6.73 -2.01 8.92
N PHE A 166 -6.75 -2.59 7.73
CA PHE A 166 -7.02 -4.01 7.51
C PHE A 166 -5.91 -4.90 8.10
N SER A 167 -4.64 -4.52 7.99
CA SER A 167 -3.55 -5.26 8.62
C SER A 167 -3.65 -5.27 10.15
N THR A 168 -4.10 -4.16 10.74
CA THR A 168 -4.37 -4.06 12.19
C THR A 168 -5.51 -4.98 12.60
N VAL A 169 -6.62 -4.98 11.85
CA VAL A 169 -7.76 -5.88 12.07
C VAL A 169 -7.34 -7.34 11.95
N ARG A 170 -6.63 -7.72 10.87
CA ARG A 170 -6.15 -9.09 10.63
C ARG A 170 -5.25 -9.60 11.76
N SER A 171 -4.34 -8.76 12.25
CA SER A 171 -3.45 -9.13 13.34
C SER A 171 -4.20 -9.32 14.66
N THR A 172 -5.24 -8.53 14.89
CA THR A 172 -6.11 -8.61 16.08
C THR A 172 -6.99 -9.86 16.02
N GLU A 173 -7.62 -10.11 14.87
CA GLU A 173 -8.40 -11.31 14.58
C GLU A 173 -7.60 -12.58 14.86
N ARG A 174 -6.37 -12.67 14.33
CA ARG A 174 -5.51 -13.84 14.56
C ARG A 174 -5.16 -14.04 16.03
N ARG A 175 -4.92 -12.97 16.79
CA ARG A 175 -4.65 -13.05 18.24
C ARG A 175 -5.88 -13.55 19.00
N ILE A 176 -7.05 -13.00 18.71
CA ILE A 176 -8.32 -13.42 19.33
C ILE A 176 -8.58 -14.89 19.02
N PHE A 177 -8.47 -15.29 17.76
CA PHE A 177 -8.67 -16.68 17.34
C PHE A 177 -7.75 -17.66 18.07
N ASN A 178 -6.46 -17.31 18.21
CA ASN A 178 -5.51 -18.14 18.95
C ASN A 178 -5.88 -18.25 20.44
N PHE A 179 -6.29 -17.16 21.09
CA PHE A 179 -6.75 -17.20 22.48
C PHE A 179 -8.01 -18.05 22.65
N SER A 180 -8.98 -17.93 21.74
CA SER A 180 -10.20 -18.74 21.76
C SER A 180 -9.93 -20.23 21.59
N ILE A 181 -8.94 -20.62 20.77
CA ILE A 181 -8.51 -22.02 20.66
C ILE A 181 -7.93 -22.52 21.99
N ILE A 182 -7.02 -21.74 22.60
CA ILE A 182 -6.38 -22.11 23.87
C ILE A 182 -7.44 -22.26 24.97
N GLU A 183 -8.38 -21.33 25.06
CA GLU A 183 -9.50 -21.38 26.01
C GLU A 183 -10.37 -22.63 25.80
N GLY A 184 -10.70 -22.95 24.54
CA GLY A 184 -11.44 -24.17 24.19
C GLY A 184 -10.73 -25.45 24.66
N VAL A 185 -9.41 -25.56 24.42
CA VAL A 185 -8.61 -26.71 24.86
C VAL A 185 -8.57 -26.81 26.39
N MET A 186 -8.46 -25.67 27.09
CA MET A 186 -8.45 -25.63 28.54
C MET A 186 -9.76 -26.12 29.14
N MET A 187 -10.91 -25.69 28.60
CA MET A 187 -12.24 -26.16 29.04
C MET A 187 -12.41 -27.68 28.86
N VAL A 188 -12.01 -28.22 27.70
CA VAL A 188 -12.08 -29.66 27.43
C VAL A 188 -11.18 -30.45 28.39
N THR A 189 -9.97 -29.94 28.65
CA THR A 189 -9.03 -30.57 29.59
C THR A 189 -9.58 -30.57 31.00
N MET A 190 -10.18 -29.47 31.46
CA MET A 190 -10.80 -29.36 32.78
C MET A 190 -11.97 -30.34 32.94
N ALA A 191 -12.84 -30.45 31.92
CA ALA A 191 -13.93 -31.42 31.93
C ALA A 191 -13.41 -32.87 31.99
N GLY A 192 -12.36 -33.19 31.22
CA GLY A 192 -11.71 -34.49 31.26
C GLY A 192 -11.11 -34.83 32.63
N LEU A 193 -10.41 -33.89 33.24
CA LEU A 193 -9.85 -34.03 34.59
C LEU A 193 -10.94 -34.24 35.64
N GLN A 194 -12.05 -33.50 35.56
CA GLN A 194 -13.19 -33.69 36.47
C GLN A 194 -13.74 -35.11 36.39
N VAL A 195 -13.97 -35.64 35.18
CA VAL A 195 -14.46 -37.02 35.01
C VAL A 195 -13.44 -38.03 35.53
N PHE A 196 -12.15 -37.82 35.25
CA PHE A 196 -11.07 -38.69 35.72
C PHE A 196 -11.00 -38.75 37.25
N VAL A 197 -11.02 -37.60 37.92
CA VAL A 197 -10.98 -37.49 39.39
C VAL A 197 -12.18 -38.22 40.00
N VAL A 198 -13.39 -37.98 39.49
CA VAL A 198 -14.60 -38.68 39.96
C VAL A 198 -14.44 -40.20 39.78
N ARG A 199 -14.03 -40.67 38.60
CA ARG A 199 -13.81 -42.10 38.34
C ARG A 199 -12.76 -42.70 39.28
N PHE A 200 -11.67 -41.98 39.55
CA PHE A 200 -10.59 -42.42 40.44
C PHE A 200 -11.07 -42.61 41.89
N PHE A 201 -11.80 -41.64 42.44
CA PHE A 201 -12.36 -41.72 43.79
C PHE A 201 -13.36 -42.90 43.93
N PHE A 202 -14.25 -43.09 42.95
CA PHE A 202 -15.25 -44.17 42.99
C PHE A 202 -14.71 -45.57 42.66
N GLN A 203 -13.57 -45.70 41.99
CA GLN A 203 -12.91 -46.99 41.75
C GLN A 203 -12.17 -47.51 43.00
N GLY A 204 -11.57 -46.63 43.80
CA GLY A 204 -10.88 -47.00 45.04
C GLY A 204 -11.80 -47.46 46.17
N ALA A 205 -13.01 -46.90 46.26
CA ALA A 205 -13.98 -47.19 47.32
C ALA A 205 -14.61 -48.60 47.27
N ARG A 206 -14.46 -49.34 46.15
CA ARG A 206 -15.07 -50.67 45.97
C ARG A 206 -14.18 -51.85 46.42
N LYS A 207 -12.95 -51.60 46.88
CA LYS A 207 -12.00 -52.65 47.31
C LYS A 207 -12.11 -53.06 48.79
N GLY A 208 -13.09 -52.54 49.54
CA GLY A 208 -13.24 -52.76 50.99
C GLY A 208 -14.52 -53.47 51.42
N TYR A 209 -14.98 -54.50 50.70
CA TYR A 209 -16.05 -55.38 51.19
C TYR A 209 -15.76 -56.84 50.78
N VAL A 210 -14.95 -57.52 51.59
CA VAL A 210 -14.98 -58.98 51.83
C VAL A 210 -14.76 -59.17 53.31
#